data_AF-A0A1I4E428-F1
#
_entry.id   AF-A0A1I4E428-F1
#
_cell.length_a   1.000
_cell.length_b   1.000
_cell.length_c   1.000
_cell.angle_alpha   90.00
_cell.angle_beta   90.00
_cell.angle_gamma   90.00
#
_symmetry.space_group_name_H-M   'P 1'
#
loop_
_entity.id
_entity.type
_entity.pdbx_description
1 polymer ?
#
loop_
_entity_poly.entity_id
_entity_poly.type
_entity_poly.pdbx_seq_one_letter_code
_entity_poly.pdbx_strand_id
1 'polypeptide(L)' 'MNGDGKISIGDLAIMAKYYGKTSADPNWNTYQIADLNHDGIIDINDLAKLASMIQ' A
#
# COMPACT_ATOMS: atom_id res chain seq x y z
N MET A 1 -3.72 -7.50 4.30
CA MET A 1 -5.08 -7.04 4.63
C MET A 1 -5.79 -8.19 5.27
N ASN A 2 -5.73 -8.24 6.60
CA ASN A 2 -5.83 -9.47 7.38
C ASN A 2 -7.28 -9.88 7.66
N GLY A 3 -8.23 -9.44 6.83
CA GLY A 3 -9.62 -9.91 6.83
C GLY A 3 -10.45 -9.56 8.07
N ASP A 4 -9.91 -8.76 9.00
CA ASP A 4 -10.53 -8.36 10.27
C ASP A 4 -11.19 -6.98 10.22
N GLY A 5 -11.08 -6.28 9.09
CA GLY A 5 -11.58 -4.92 8.91
C GLY A 5 -10.77 -3.87 9.68
N LYS A 6 -9.62 -4.25 10.28
CA LYS A 6 -8.73 -3.34 11.01
C LYS A 6 -7.41 -3.23 10.28
N ILE A 7 -7.01 -2.01 9.97
CA ILE A 7 -5.68 -1.76 9.42
C ILE A 7 -4.69 -1.81 10.59
N SER A 8 -3.72 -2.69 10.49
CA SER A 8 -2.72 -2.92 11.52
C SER A 8 -1.32 -2.50 11.07
N ILE A 9 -0.38 -2.39 12.01
CA ILE A 9 1.06 -2.25 11.69
C ILE A 9 1.56 -3.42 10.82
N GLY A 10 0.94 -4.60 10.90
CA GLY A 10 1.24 -5.72 10.02
C GLY A 10 0.90 -5.44 8.56
N ASP A 11 -0.15 -4.67 8.29
CA ASP A 11 -0.52 -4.26 6.93
C ASP A 11 0.50 -3.26 6.36
N LEU A 12 1.04 -2.36 7.19
CA LEU A 12 2.16 -1.49 6.82
C LEU A 12 3.39 -2.30 6.41
N ALA A 13 3.73 -3.35 7.17
CA ALA A 13 4.88 -4.20 6.86
C ALA A 13 4.71 -4.98 5.54
N ILE A 14 3.48 -5.37 5.20
CA ILE A 14 3.17 -6.01 3.92
C ILE A 14 3.28 -5.00 2.77
N MET A 15 2.73 -3.81 2.96
CA MET A 15 2.71 -2.74 1.96
C MET A 15 4.12 -2.21 1.64
N ALA A 16 4.98 -2.11 2.65
CA ALA A 16 6.37 -1.69 2.50
C ALA A 16 7.18 -2.58 1.53
N LYS A 17 6.76 -3.83 1.27
CA LYS A 17 7.40 -4.71 0.26
C LYS A 17 7.26 -4.18 -1.16
N TYR A 18 6.23 -3.38 -1.42
CA TYR A 18 5.94 -2.80 -2.73
C TYR A 18 6.42 -1.35 -2.85
N TYR A 19 7.08 -0.81 -1.83
CA TYR A 19 7.59 0.56 -1.84
C TYR A 19 8.50 0.82 -3.05
N GLY A 20 8.27 1.93 -3.74
CA GLY A 20 8.99 2.35 -4.94
C GLY A 20 8.55 1.66 -6.23
N LYS A 21 7.58 0.74 -6.18
CA LYS A 21 6.95 0.21 -7.40
C LYS A 21 6.05 1.27 -8.04
N THR A 22 5.97 1.23 -9.37
CA THR A 22 5.21 2.20 -10.16
C THR A 22 4.34 1.50 -11.20
N SER A 23 3.33 2.20 -11.70
CA SER A 23 2.43 1.76 -12.77
C SER A 23 3.11 1.36 -14.08
N ALA A 24 4.40 1.69 -14.24
CA ALA A 24 5.22 1.26 -15.37
C ALA A 24 5.74 -0.20 -15.24
N ASP A 25 5.69 -0.80 -14.05
CA ASP A 25 6.17 -2.17 -13.85
C ASP A 25 5.15 -3.17 -14.44
N PRO A 26 5.59 -4.18 -15.22
CA PRO A 26 4.71 -5.15 -15.87
C PRO A 26 3.75 -5.89 -14.94
N ASN A 27 4.11 -5.98 -13.65
CA ASN A 27 3.32 -6.65 -12.63
C ASN A 27 2.45 -5.68 -11.81
N TRP A 28 2.27 -4.42 -12.23
CA TRP A 28 1.54 -3.39 -11.49
C TRP A 28 0.22 -3.88 -10.89
N ASN A 29 -0.57 -4.61 -11.68
CA ASN A 29 -1.87 -5.14 -11.25
C ASN A 29 -1.81 -6.00 -9.97
N THR A 30 -0.66 -6.59 -9.66
CA THR A 30 -0.48 -7.45 -8.47
C THR A 30 -0.37 -6.66 -7.17
N TYR A 31 0.06 -5.40 -7.23
CA TYR A 31 0.26 -4.56 -6.05
C TYR A 31 -0.31 -3.15 -6.18
N GLN A 32 -1.02 -2.81 -7.26
CA GLN A 32 -1.76 -1.55 -7.41
C GLN A 32 -2.72 -1.26 -6.25
N ILE A 33 -3.15 -2.31 -5.54
CA ILE A 33 -3.97 -2.18 -4.32
C ILE A 33 -3.27 -1.43 -3.18
N ALA A 34 -1.94 -1.31 -3.26
CA ALA A 34 -1.11 -0.56 -2.32
C ALA A 34 -0.82 0.87 -2.80
N ASP A 35 -1.28 1.27 -4.00
CA ASP A 35 -1.34 2.67 -4.40
C ASP A 35 -2.69 3.24 -3.94
N LEU A 36 -2.70 3.83 -2.75
CA LEU A 36 -3.91 4.27 -2.06
C LEU A 36 -4.35 5.67 -2.50
N ASN A 37 -3.42 6.49 -2.99
CA ASN A 37 -3.73 7.83 -3.50
C ASN A 37 -3.97 7.84 -5.02
N HIS A 38 -3.70 6.73 -5.71
CA HIS A 38 -3.85 6.51 -7.15
C HIS A 38 -2.97 7.42 -8.01
N ASP A 39 -1.76 7.73 -7.53
CA ASP A 39 -0.78 8.54 -8.27
C ASP A 39 0.14 7.72 -9.18
N GLY A 40 0.01 6.39 -9.16
CA GLY A 40 0.78 5.47 -9.99
C GLY A 40 2.16 5.14 -9.44
N ILE A 41 2.45 5.47 -8.17
CA ILE A 41 3.63 5.03 -7.42
C ILE A 41 3.18 4.54 -6.03
N ILE A 42 3.91 3.60 -5.44
CA ILE A 42 3.73 3.22 -4.04
C ILE A 42 4.82 3.89 -3.24
N ASP A 43 4.47 4.94 -2.49
CA ASP A 43 5.44 5.75 -1.76
C ASP A 43 5.03 6.05 -0.31
N ILE A 44 5.68 7.05 0.29
CA ILE A 44 5.45 7.44 1.68
C ILE A 44 4.04 8.01 1.91
N ASN A 45 3.41 8.59 0.89
CA ASN A 45 2.06 9.12 0.98
C ASN A 45 1.05 7.97 1.13
N ASP A 46 1.26 6.85 0.44
CA ASP A 46 0.44 5.66 0.59
C ASP A 46 0.61 5.02 1.96
N LEU A 47 1.86 4.88 2.42
CA LEU A 47 2.14 4.36 3.77
C LEU A 47 1.55 5.25 4.86
N ALA A 48 1.63 6.58 4.71
CA ALA A 48 1.04 7.54 5.63
C ALA A 48 -0.49 7.46 5.62
N LYS A 49 -1.09 7.30 4.44
CA LYS A 49 -2.54 7.10 4.28
C LYS A 49 -2.97 5.80 4.97
N LEU A 50 -2.24 4.70 4.79
CA LEU A 50 -2.51 3.45 5.49
C LEU A 50 -2.38 3.63 7.01
N ALA A 51 -1.32 4.28 7.48
CA ALA A 51 -1.10 4.53 8.90
C ALA A 51 -2.22 5.38 9.53
N SER A 52 -2.78 6.34 8.79
CA SER A 52 -3.90 7.16 9.24
C SER A 52 -5.20 6.38 9.48
N MET A 53 -5.30 5.16 8.94
CA MET A 53 -6.46 4.29 9.07
C MET A 53 -6.30 3.24 10.18
N ILE A 54 -5.15 3.19 10.86
CA ILE A 54 -4.94 2.29 12.00
C ILE A 54 -5.88 2.70 13.14
N GLN A 55 -6.58 1.70 13.69
CA GLN A 55 -7.49 1.84 14.85
C GLN A 55 -7.09 0.94 16.01
#